data_AF-A0A482XR38-F1
#
_entry.id   AF-A0A482XR38-F1
#
_cell.length_a   1.000
_cell.length_b   1.000
_cell.length_c   1.000
_cell.angle_alpha   90.00
_cell.angle_beta   90.00
_cell.angle_gamma   90.00
#
_symmetry.space_group_name_H-M   'P 1'
#
loop_
_entity.id
_entity.type
_entity.pdbx_description
1 polymer ?
#
loop_
_entity_poly.entity_id
_entity_poly.type
_entity_poly.pdbx_seq_one_letter_code
_entity_poly.pdbx_strand_id
1 'polypeptide(L)'
;MGKLRTQEDLKKINCPNHIKTKAIRQSINSKDRHAKKKLKKKERLKRRKAGEAPGIPRTLENTRERDETVLDTAETERVEEVQQDVATDEFQNYFEKSYEPKVLITFSDNPLKKTRVFGIELSRIIPNSLVRYRNRASVKKMIESAKQRNFSDIIIVNENMRQPNGLLLIHLPDGPTAHFRLS
;
A
#
# COMPACT_ATOMS: atom_id res chain seq x y z
N MET A 1 62.48 -25.36 3.69
CA MET A 1 62.32 -23.92 3.40
C MET A 1 60.84 -23.59 3.29
N GLY A 2 60.29 -22.81 4.21
CA GLY A 2 58.87 -22.41 4.16
C GLY A 2 58.65 -21.36 3.07
N LYS A 3 57.68 -21.59 2.16
CA LYS A 3 57.31 -20.62 1.13
C LYS A 3 56.99 -19.26 1.76
N LEU A 4 57.68 -18.21 1.31
CA LEU A 4 57.38 -16.81 1.68
C LEU A 4 55.91 -16.52 1.35
N ARG A 5 55.13 -16.12 2.35
CA ARG A 5 53.70 -15.80 2.17
C ARG A 5 53.59 -14.54 1.33
N THR A 6 52.76 -14.58 0.29
CA THR A 6 52.56 -13.42 -0.59
C THR A 6 51.81 -12.30 0.15
N GLN A 7 51.91 -11.05 -0.32
CA GLN A 7 51.17 -9.93 0.28
C GLN A 7 49.66 -10.14 0.28
N GLU A 8 49.13 -10.91 -0.67
CA GLU A 8 47.72 -11.28 -0.73
C GLU A 8 47.34 -12.28 0.37
N ASP A 9 48.22 -13.24 0.69
CA ASP A 9 48.03 -14.17 1.80
C ASP A 9 48.03 -13.44 3.15
N LEU A 10 48.89 -12.43 3.32
CA LEU A 10 48.91 -11.57 4.51
C LEU A 10 47.64 -10.71 4.63
N LYS A 11 47.08 -10.22 3.52
CA LYS A 11 45.79 -9.51 3.49
C LYS A 11 44.62 -10.42 3.85
N LYS A 12 44.61 -11.67 3.38
CA LYS A 12 43.58 -12.68 3.75
C LYS A 12 43.60 -13.01 5.24
N ILE A 13 44.79 -13.12 5.86
CA ILE A 13 44.97 -13.35 7.30
C ILE A 13 44.50 -12.15 8.14
N ASN A 14 44.68 -10.92 7.63
CA ASN A 14 44.28 -9.68 8.32
C ASN A 14 42.79 -9.31 8.17
N CYS A 15 42.00 -10.10 7.44
CA CYS A 15 40.55 -9.93 7.40
C CYS A 15 39.94 -10.33 8.75
N PRO A 16 39.16 -9.47 9.42
CA PRO A 16 38.57 -9.76 10.73
C PRO A 16 37.77 -11.07 10.77
N ASN A 17 37.22 -11.51 9.63
CA ASN A 17 36.46 -12.76 9.51
C ASN A 17 37.31 -14.04 9.71
N HIS A 18 38.63 -13.98 9.52
CA HIS A 18 39.53 -15.12 9.73
C HIS A 18 40.04 -15.22 11.18
N ILE A 19 39.75 -14.22 12.02
CA ILE A 19 40.11 -14.21 13.45
C ILE A 19 39.12 -15.08 14.22
N LYS A 20 39.58 -16.24 14.69
CA LYS A 20 38.77 -17.19 15.47
C LYS A 20 38.31 -16.59 16.81
N THR A 21 39.18 -15.80 17.46
CA THR A 21 38.88 -15.20 18.77
C THR A 21 37.85 -14.07 18.65
N LYS A 22 36.64 -14.31 19.18
CA LYS A 22 35.51 -13.36 19.12
C LYS A 22 35.84 -11.97 19.65
N ALA A 23 36.50 -11.88 20.83
CA ALA A 23 36.81 -10.60 21.47
C ALA A 23 37.75 -9.72 20.61
N ILE A 24 38.79 -10.32 20.03
CA ILE A 24 39.75 -9.65 19.17
C ILE A 24 39.06 -9.16 17.88
N ARG A 25 38.29 -10.05 17.24
CA ARG A 25 37.50 -9.73 16.03
C ARG A 25 36.52 -8.59 16.26
N GLN A 26 35.80 -8.59 17.38
CA GLN A 26 34.85 -7.53 17.72
C GLN A 26 35.55 -6.18 17.98
N SER A 27 36.68 -6.18 18.67
CA SER A 27 37.50 -4.98 18.91
C SER A 27 37.96 -4.33 17.61
N ILE A 28 38.47 -5.13 16.66
CA ILE A 28 38.91 -4.65 15.35
C ILE A 28 37.73 -4.12 14.53
N ASN A 29 36.63 -4.89 14.42
CA ASN A 29 35.44 -4.45 13.69
C ASN A 29 34.83 -3.15 14.26
N SER A 30 34.87 -2.99 15.59
CA SER A 30 34.42 -1.75 16.24
C SER A 30 35.31 -0.57 15.86
N LYS A 31 36.65 -0.73 15.95
CA LYS A 31 37.62 0.29 15.53
C LYS A 31 37.44 0.68 14.07
N ASP A 32 37.26 -0.29 13.17
CA ASP A 32 37.04 -0.06 11.74
C ASP A 32 35.71 0.66 11.48
N ARG A 33 34.63 0.29 12.17
CA ARG A 33 33.34 0.97 12.07
C ARG A 33 33.44 2.42 12.53
N HIS A 34 34.16 2.68 13.62
CA HIS A 34 34.41 4.04 14.12
C HIS A 34 35.25 4.86 13.12
N ALA A 35 36.32 4.29 12.56
CA ALA A 35 37.15 4.95 11.56
C ALA A 35 36.34 5.30 10.30
N LYS A 36 35.57 4.33 9.76
CA LYS A 36 34.67 4.53 8.62
C LYS A 36 33.62 5.61 8.89
N LYS A 37 33.02 5.65 10.08
CA LYS A 37 32.03 6.67 10.47
C LYS A 37 32.67 8.07 10.53
N LYS A 38 33.89 8.19 11.09
CA LYS A 38 34.64 9.45 11.13
C LYS A 38 34.97 9.96 9.72
N LEU A 39 35.44 9.08 8.82
CA LEU A 39 35.73 9.42 7.43
C LEU A 39 34.48 9.88 6.68
N LYS A 40 33.37 9.12 6.75
CA LYS A 40 32.08 9.51 6.14
C LYS A 40 31.57 10.86 6.63
N LYS A 41 31.74 11.17 7.92
CA LYS A 41 31.35 12.48 8.50
C LYS A 41 32.21 13.62 7.92
N LYS A 42 33.52 13.41 7.80
CA LYS A 42 34.45 14.39 7.20
C LYS A 42 34.11 14.64 5.72
N GLU A 43 33.85 13.60 4.95
CA GLU A 43 33.42 13.73 3.54
C GLU A 43 32.10 14.47 3.42
N ARG A 44 31.08 14.11 4.22
CA ARG A 44 29.79 14.82 4.20
C ARG A 44 29.94 16.31 4.52
N LEU A 45 30.83 16.67 5.44
CA LEU A 45 31.13 18.07 5.75
C LEU A 45 31.81 18.79 4.59
N LYS A 46 32.74 18.12 3.88
CA LYS A 46 33.38 18.67 2.67
C LYS A 46 32.35 18.94 1.56
N ARG A 47 31.49 17.96 1.25
CA ARG A 47 30.42 18.11 0.23
C ARG A 47 29.47 19.26 0.57
N ARG A 48 29.07 19.36 1.85
CA ARG A 48 28.22 20.47 2.33
C ARG A 48 28.92 21.83 2.18
N LYS A 49 30.21 21.92 2.48
CA LYS A 49 30.99 23.16 2.29
C LYS A 49 31.15 23.53 0.82
N ALA A 50 31.22 22.54 -0.07
CA ALA A 50 31.29 22.73 -1.52
C ALA A 50 29.93 23.08 -2.15
N GLY A 51 28.83 23.09 -1.38
CA GLY A 51 27.49 23.39 -1.89
C GLY A 51 26.86 22.27 -2.73
N GLU A 52 27.43 21.05 -2.70
CA GLU A 52 26.87 19.91 -3.42
C GLU A 52 25.49 19.53 -2.85
N ALA A 53 24.52 19.33 -3.72
CA ALA A 53 23.20 18.84 -3.34
C ALA A 53 23.30 17.47 -2.67
N PRO A 54 22.47 17.17 -1.65
CA PRO A 54 22.44 15.84 -1.06
C PRO A 54 22.07 14.81 -2.13
N GLY A 55 22.78 13.69 -2.15
CA GLY A 55 22.45 12.58 -3.05
C GLY A 55 21.04 12.05 -2.76
N ILE A 56 20.30 11.76 -3.82
CA ILE A 56 18.94 11.25 -3.73
C ILE A 56 18.97 9.88 -3.01
N PRO A 57 18.20 9.69 -1.93
CA PRO A 57 18.21 8.44 -1.19
C PRO A 57 17.59 7.32 -2.04
N ARG A 58 18.16 6.12 -1.92
CA ARG A 58 17.60 4.90 -2.51
C ARG A 58 16.51 4.34 -1.59
N THR A 59 15.31 4.91 -1.68
CA THR A 59 14.11 4.44 -0.97
C THR A 59 13.33 3.46 -1.84
N LEU A 60 12.42 2.68 -1.24
CA LEU A 60 11.59 1.70 -1.97
C LEU A 60 10.81 2.38 -3.11
N GLU A 61 10.21 3.54 -2.84
CA GLU A 61 9.49 4.35 -3.84
C GLU A 61 10.37 4.79 -5.01
N ASN A 62 11.61 5.26 -4.73
CA ASN A 62 12.53 5.72 -5.78
C ASN A 62 13.07 4.58 -6.64
N THR A 63 13.09 3.35 -6.11
CA THR A 63 13.54 2.16 -6.84
C THR A 63 12.41 1.28 -7.33
N ARG A 64 11.17 1.77 -7.27
CA ARG A 64 10.03 1.02 -7.78
C ARG A 64 10.20 0.83 -9.28
N GLU A 65 9.94 -0.38 -9.75
CA GLU A 65 9.88 -0.65 -11.18
C GLU A 65 8.75 0.18 -11.79
N ARG A 66 9.00 0.80 -12.94
CA ARG A 66 7.98 1.59 -13.61
C ARG A 66 6.86 0.65 -14.03
N ASP A 67 5.65 0.98 -13.60
CA ASP A 67 4.43 0.27 -13.96
C ASP A 67 3.86 0.93 -15.21
N GLU A 68 3.58 0.14 -16.24
CA GLU A 68 3.04 0.64 -17.50
C GLU A 68 1.69 1.35 -17.29
N THR A 69 0.90 0.95 -16.29
CA THR A 69 -0.42 1.54 -16.01
C THR A 69 -0.36 2.93 -15.37
N VAL A 70 0.80 3.32 -14.84
CA VAL A 70 0.98 4.65 -14.23
C VAL A 70 1.25 5.66 -15.33
N LEU A 71 0.39 6.67 -15.41
CA LEU A 71 0.53 7.75 -16.38
C LEU A 71 1.60 8.75 -15.92
N ASP A 72 2.59 8.96 -16.77
CA ASP A 72 3.52 10.08 -16.61
C ASP A 72 2.84 11.36 -17.11
N THR A 73 2.64 12.34 -16.22
CA THR A 73 2.00 13.63 -16.55
C THR A 73 2.68 14.45 -17.65
N ALA A 74 3.88 14.05 -18.07
CA ALA A 74 4.60 14.67 -19.19
C ALA A 74 4.15 14.15 -20.57
N GLU A 75 3.51 12.98 -20.64
CA GLU A 75 3.04 12.34 -21.88
C GLU A 75 1.60 12.76 -22.16
N THR A 76 1.42 13.92 -22.81
CA THR A 76 0.09 14.52 -23.04
C THR A 76 -0.85 13.63 -23.87
N GLU A 77 -0.32 12.97 -24.91
CA GLU A 77 -1.12 12.10 -25.80
C GLU A 77 -1.78 10.94 -25.04
N ARG A 78 -1.00 10.29 -24.16
CA ARG A 78 -1.47 9.15 -23.37
C ARG A 78 -2.49 9.56 -22.31
N VAL A 79 -2.32 10.77 -21.76
CA VAL A 79 -3.29 11.34 -20.81
C VAL A 79 -4.61 11.65 -21.51
N GLU A 80 -4.58 12.16 -22.73
CA GLU A 80 -5.79 12.43 -23.53
C GLU A 80 -6.54 11.13 -23.91
N GLU A 81 -5.81 10.08 -24.30
CA GLU A 81 -6.40 8.76 -24.58
C GLU A 81 -7.15 8.21 -23.36
N VAL A 82 -6.52 8.19 -22.19
CA VAL A 82 -7.17 7.69 -20.96
C VAL A 82 -8.36 8.54 -20.55
N GLN A 83 -8.34 9.85 -20.81
CA GLN A 83 -9.52 10.70 -20.56
C GLN A 83 -10.69 10.33 -21.47
N GLN A 84 -10.44 10.00 -22.74
CA GLN A 84 -11.47 9.53 -23.67
C GLN A 84 -12.01 8.17 -23.24
N ASP A 85 -11.16 7.26 -22.79
CA ASP A 85 -11.57 5.96 -22.26
C ASP A 85 -12.49 6.14 -21.05
N VAL A 86 -12.11 6.95 -20.06
CA VAL A 86 -12.92 7.25 -18.87
C VAL A 86 -14.25 7.91 -19.25
N ALA A 87 -14.26 8.75 -20.29
CA ALA A 87 -15.47 9.41 -20.77
C ALA A 87 -16.42 8.47 -21.52
N THR A 88 -15.98 7.28 -21.93
CA THR A 88 -16.79 6.32 -22.70
C THR A 88 -17.09 5.03 -21.92
N ASP A 89 -16.41 4.84 -20.79
CA ASP A 89 -16.53 3.68 -19.89
C ASP A 89 -17.91 3.57 -19.22
N GLU A 90 -18.26 2.38 -18.75
CA GLU A 90 -19.53 2.11 -18.06
C GLU A 90 -19.71 2.95 -16.78
N PHE A 91 -18.62 3.47 -16.20
CA PHE A 91 -18.63 4.40 -15.05
C PHE A 91 -18.60 5.89 -15.43
N GLN A 92 -18.71 6.26 -16.71
CA GLN A 92 -18.74 7.67 -17.14
C GLN A 92 -19.72 8.48 -16.27
N ASN A 93 -20.95 8.01 -16.12
CA ASN A 93 -21.99 8.66 -15.31
C ASN A 93 -21.56 8.90 -13.86
N TYR A 94 -20.77 7.97 -13.29
CA TYR A 94 -20.23 8.11 -11.94
C TYR A 94 -19.15 9.19 -11.89
N PHE A 95 -18.20 9.20 -12.83
CA PHE A 95 -17.13 10.19 -12.89
C PHE A 95 -17.63 11.60 -13.23
N GLU A 96 -18.66 11.71 -14.07
CA GLU A 96 -19.37 12.95 -14.38
C GLU A 96 -20.26 13.43 -13.22
N LYS A 97 -20.47 12.60 -12.20
CA LYS A 97 -21.35 12.87 -11.04
C LYS A 97 -22.78 13.25 -11.47
N SER A 98 -23.28 12.61 -12.53
CA SER A 98 -24.59 12.91 -13.11
C SER A 98 -25.76 12.51 -12.21
N TYR A 99 -25.52 11.62 -11.25
CA TYR A 99 -26.50 11.19 -10.24
C TYR A 99 -25.92 11.21 -8.83
N GLU A 100 -26.79 11.38 -7.84
CA GLU A 100 -26.42 11.31 -6.43
C GLU A 100 -26.41 9.84 -5.97
N PRO A 101 -25.27 9.30 -5.52
CA PRO A 101 -25.19 7.90 -5.13
C PRO A 101 -26.06 7.63 -3.91
N LYS A 102 -26.76 6.50 -3.93
CA LYS A 102 -27.60 6.03 -2.84
C LYS A 102 -27.08 4.68 -2.39
N VAL A 103 -26.47 4.65 -1.22
CA VAL A 103 -25.67 3.52 -0.76
C VAL A 103 -26.40 2.72 0.30
N LEU A 104 -26.52 1.40 0.12
CA LEU A 104 -27.07 0.50 1.13
C LEU A 104 -25.92 -0.17 1.89
N ILE A 105 -25.75 0.16 3.17
CA ILE A 105 -24.79 -0.49 4.05
C ILE A 105 -25.50 -1.62 4.80
N THR A 106 -25.00 -2.84 4.61
CA THR A 106 -25.47 -4.03 5.31
C THR A 106 -24.30 -4.83 5.89
N PHE A 107 -24.63 -5.90 6.59
CA PHE A 107 -23.67 -6.72 7.31
C PHE A 107 -23.80 -8.19 6.92
N SER A 108 -22.83 -9.00 7.36
CA SER A 108 -22.99 -10.44 7.48
C SER A 108 -24.21 -10.82 8.34
N ASP A 109 -24.62 -12.10 8.32
CA ASP A 109 -25.75 -12.53 9.14
C ASP A 109 -25.43 -12.40 10.63
N ASN A 110 -26.35 -11.85 11.41
CA ASN A 110 -26.23 -11.63 12.86
C ASN A 110 -24.92 -10.91 13.27
N PRO A 111 -24.69 -9.66 12.84
CA PRO A 111 -23.45 -8.95 13.12
C PRO A 111 -23.28 -8.61 14.60
N LEU A 112 -22.05 -8.69 15.11
CA LEU A 112 -21.78 -8.34 16.50
C LEU A 112 -21.65 -6.83 16.71
N LYS A 113 -21.60 -6.41 17.97
CA LYS A 113 -21.61 -4.99 18.36
C LYS A 113 -20.52 -4.18 17.66
N LYS A 114 -19.30 -4.70 17.53
CA LYS A 114 -18.17 -3.98 16.89
C LYS A 114 -18.45 -3.70 15.41
N THR A 115 -18.90 -4.70 14.67
CA THR A 115 -19.26 -4.58 13.25
C THR A 115 -20.44 -3.64 13.04
N ARG A 116 -21.44 -3.70 13.91
CA ARG A 116 -22.58 -2.77 13.87
C ARG A 116 -22.17 -1.32 14.05
N VAL A 117 -21.30 -1.05 15.03
CA VAL A 117 -20.73 0.29 15.25
C VAL A 117 -19.93 0.71 14.02
N PHE A 118 -19.10 -0.17 13.47
CA PHE A 118 -18.32 0.11 12.26
C PHE A 118 -19.21 0.51 11.06
N GLY A 119 -20.32 -0.18 10.81
CA GLY A 119 -21.23 0.21 9.72
C GLY A 119 -21.94 1.54 9.94
N ILE A 120 -22.23 1.91 11.20
CA ILE A 120 -22.79 3.23 11.54
C ILE A 120 -21.74 4.33 11.30
N GLU A 121 -20.48 4.10 11.71
CA GLU A 121 -19.40 5.04 11.41
C GLU A 121 -19.18 5.17 9.90
N LEU A 122 -19.27 4.06 9.16
CA LEU A 122 -19.18 4.06 7.70
C LEU A 122 -20.28 4.92 7.06
N SER A 123 -21.49 4.92 7.63
CA SER A 123 -22.56 5.81 7.15
C SER A 123 -22.34 7.30 7.42
N ARG A 124 -21.45 7.67 8.34
CA ARG A 124 -21.06 9.07 8.55
C ARG A 124 -20.03 9.55 7.55
N ILE A 125 -19.25 8.61 6.98
CA ILE A 125 -18.22 8.90 5.98
C ILE A 125 -18.85 8.96 4.59
N ILE A 126 -19.74 8.03 4.27
CA ILE A 126 -20.38 7.95 2.96
C ILE A 126 -21.72 8.69 2.99
N PRO A 127 -21.88 9.78 2.21
CA PRO A 127 -23.14 10.51 2.14
C PRO A 127 -24.26 9.64 1.56
N ASN A 128 -25.51 9.98 1.86
CA ASN A 128 -26.71 9.31 1.32
C ASN A 128 -26.72 7.79 1.51
N SER A 129 -26.13 7.34 2.61
CA SER A 129 -26.04 5.93 2.95
C SER A 129 -27.11 5.53 3.96
N LEU A 130 -27.66 4.33 3.78
CA LEU A 130 -28.65 3.73 4.65
C LEU A 130 -28.11 2.45 5.25
N VAL A 131 -28.03 2.39 6.58
CA VAL A 131 -27.62 1.18 7.30
C VAL A 131 -28.85 0.29 7.56
N ARG A 132 -28.81 -0.97 7.11
CA ARG A 132 -29.86 -1.96 7.37
C ARG A 132 -29.29 -3.34 7.69
N TYR A 133 -29.99 -4.05 8.57
CA TYR A 133 -29.70 -5.46 8.81
C TYR A 133 -30.18 -6.32 7.65
N ARG A 134 -29.41 -7.35 7.32
CA ARG A 134 -29.73 -8.29 6.25
C ARG A 134 -30.87 -9.24 6.58
N ASN A 135 -31.23 -9.42 7.87
CA ASN A 135 -32.34 -10.26 8.34
C ASN A 135 -32.40 -11.65 7.66
N ARG A 136 -31.26 -12.36 7.60
CA ARG A 136 -31.12 -13.68 6.93
C ARG A 136 -31.48 -13.70 5.43
N ALA A 137 -31.63 -12.54 4.78
CA ALA A 137 -31.79 -12.49 3.33
C ALA A 137 -30.50 -12.93 2.62
N SER A 138 -30.65 -13.69 1.54
CA SER A 138 -29.51 -13.99 0.67
C SER A 138 -29.07 -12.72 -0.05
N VAL A 139 -27.78 -12.67 -0.44
CA VAL A 139 -27.22 -11.52 -1.17
C VAL A 139 -28.00 -11.25 -2.46
N LYS A 140 -28.41 -12.30 -3.19
CA LYS A 140 -29.25 -12.18 -4.40
C LYS A 140 -30.56 -11.44 -4.16
N LYS A 141 -31.33 -11.85 -3.13
CA LYS A 141 -32.60 -11.19 -2.77
C LYS A 141 -32.40 -9.74 -2.35
N MET A 142 -31.31 -9.45 -1.65
CA MET A 142 -30.96 -8.09 -1.25
C MET A 142 -30.62 -7.22 -2.46
N ILE A 143 -29.87 -7.75 -3.44
CA ILE A 143 -29.57 -7.07 -4.70
C ILE A 143 -30.87 -6.76 -5.45
N GLU A 144 -31.76 -7.73 -5.62
CA GLU A 144 -33.06 -7.52 -6.29
C GLU A 144 -33.88 -6.43 -5.58
N SER A 145 -33.95 -6.46 -4.25
CA SER A 145 -34.67 -5.45 -3.46
C SER A 145 -34.00 -4.08 -3.53
N ALA A 146 -32.67 -4.02 -3.61
CA ALA A 146 -31.92 -2.78 -3.74
C ALA A 146 -32.11 -2.16 -5.13
N LYS A 147 -32.10 -2.97 -6.19
CA LYS A 147 -32.44 -2.56 -7.57
C LYS A 147 -33.84 -1.94 -7.61
N GLN A 148 -34.85 -2.58 -7.00
CA GLN A 148 -36.23 -2.06 -6.93
C GLN A 148 -36.36 -0.73 -6.17
N ARG A 149 -35.43 -0.43 -5.27
CA ARG A 149 -35.42 0.79 -4.44
C ARG A 149 -34.44 1.86 -4.96
N ASN A 150 -33.90 1.65 -6.17
CA ASN A 150 -32.95 2.53 -6.85
C ASN A 150 -31.72 2.86 -5.99
N PHE A 151 -31.12 1.85 -5.34
CA PHE A 151 -29.78 2.02 -4.76
C PHE A 151 -28.72 1.90 -5.86
N SER A 152 -27.72 2.78 -5.83
CA SER A 152 -26.57 2.73 -6.73
C SER A 152 -25.56 1.68 -6.26
N ASP A 153 -25.37 1.55 -4.95
CA ASP A 153 -24.32 0.70 -4.39
C ASP A 153 -24.79 -0.07 -3.16
N ILE A 154 -24.24 -1.27 -2.99
CA ILE A 154 -24.38 -2.05 -1.77
C ILE A 154 -23.00 -2.27 -1.17
N ILE A 155 -22.88 -1.98 0.13
CA ILE A 155 -21.73 -2.32 0.94
C ILE A 155 -22.13 -3.43 1.91
N ILE A 156 -21.42 -4.55 1.88
CA ILE A 156 -21.57 -5.65 2.84
C ILE A 156 -20.31 -5.71 3.69
N VAL A 157 -20.46 -5.40 4.98
CA VAL A 157 -19.38 -5.56 5.96
C VAL A 157 -19.38 -6.99 6.46
N ASN A 158 -18.27 -7.70 6.23
CA ASN A 158 -18.03 -9.03 6.73
C ASN A 158 -17.25 -9.00 8.06
N GLU A 159 -17.46 -10.02 8.88
CA GLU A 159 -16.91 -10.13 10.21
C GLU A 159 -16.25 -11.50 10.40
N ASN A 160 -15.11 -11.52 11.09
CA ASN A 160 -14.47 -12.73 11.57
C ASN A 160 -13.93 -12.50 13.00
N MET A 161 -14.01 -13.52 13.86
CA MET A 161 -13.50 -13.47 15.25
C MET A 161 -13.92 -12.21 16.04
N ARG A 162 -15.18 -11.78 15.90
CA ARG A 162 -15.74 -10.59 16.56
C ARG A 162 -15.20 -9.25 16.05
N GLN A 163 -14.59 -9.21 14.86
CA GLN A 163 -13.98 -8.04 14.26
C GLN A 163 -14.35 -7.90 12.77
N PRO A 164 -14.64 -6.69 12.27
CA PRO A 164 -14.83 -6.47 10.84
C PRO A 164 -13.54 -6.83 10.10
N ASN A 165 -13.65 -7.64 9.05
CA ASN A 165 -12.50 -8.22 8.33
C ASN A 165 -12.58 -7.98 6.82
N GLY A 166 -13.79 -7.94 6.25
CA GLY A 166 -13.96 -7.75 4.81
C GLY A 166 -14.99 -6.68 4.54
N LEU A 167 -14.84 -5.99 3.42
CA LEU A 167 -15.83 -5.08 2.88
C LEU A 167 -16.06 -5.44 1.42
N LEU A 168 -17.29 -5.76 1.07
CA LEU A 168 -17.67 -6.08 -0.29
C LEU A 168 -18.56 -4.96 -0.82
N LEU A 169 -18.08 -4.26 -1.85
CA LEU A 169 -18.76 -3.16 -2.53
C LEU A 169 -19.27 -3.66 -3.87
N ILE A 170 -20.57 -3.52 -4.11
CA ILE A 170 -21.23 -3.91 -5.36
C ILE A 170 -21.86 -2.67 -5.96
N HIS A 171 -21.51 -2.37 -7.21
CA HIS A 171 -22.20 -1.36 -7.99
C HIS A 171 -23.41 -1.98 -8.71
N LEU A 172 -24.58 -1.33 -8.62
CA LEU A 172 -25.84 -1.78 -9.19
C LEU A 172 -26.27 -0.87 -10.36
N PRO A 173 -27.09 -1.37 -11.30
CA PRO A 173 -27.69 -2.71 -11.34
C PRO A 173 -26.74 -3.82 -11.79
N ASP A 174 -25.88 -3.56 -12.77
CA ASP A 174 -25.03 -4.59 -13.39
C ASP A 174 -23.56 -4.16 -13.40
N GLY A 175 -23.13 -3.56 -12.28
CA GLY A 175 -21.77 -3.10 -12.09
C GLY A 175 -20.85 -4.13 -11.43
N PRO A 176 -19.56 -3.78 -11.28
CA PRO A 176 -18.52 -4.63 -10.75
C PRO A 176 -18.66 -4.80 -9.25
N THR A 177 -17.96 -5.80 -8.74
CA THR A 177 -17.84 -6.06 -7.32
C THR A 177 -16.39 -5.94 -6.90
N ALA A 178 -16.13 -5.06 -5.93
CA ALA A 178 -14.83 -4.92 -5.30
C ALA A 178 -14.85 -5.57 -3.90
N HIS A 179 -13.86 -6.42 -3.63
CA HIS A 179 -13.68 -7.03 -2.32
C HIS A 179 -12.41 -6.47 -1.65
N PHE A 180 -12.60 -5.81 -0.52
CA PHE A 180 -11.54 -5.24 0.29
C PHE A 180 -11.33 -6.06 1.55
N ARG A 181 -10.06 -6.35 1.85
CA ARG A 181 -9.66 -6.90 3.15
C ARG A 181 -9.34 -5.75 4.10
N LEU A 182 -9.95 -5.77 5.26
CA LEU A 182 -9.69 -4.89 6.40
C LEU A 182 -8.63 -5.56 7.30
N SER A 183 -7.56 -4.82 7.62
CA SER A 183 -6.44 -5.27 8.43
C SER A 183 -6.22 -4.39 9.64
#